data_AF-A0A317EEE8-F1
#
_entry.id   AF-A0A317EEE8-F1
#
_cell.length_a   1.000
_cell.length_b   1.000
_cell.length_c   1.000
_cell.angle_alpha   90.00
_cell.angle_beta   90.00
_cell.angle_gamma   90.00
#
_symmetry.space_group_name_H-M   'P 1'
#
loop_
_entity.id
_entity.type
_entity.pdbx_description
1 polymer ?
#
loop_
_entity_poly.entity_id
_entity_poly.type
_entity_poly.pdbx_seq_one_letter_code
_entity_poly.pdbx_strand_id
1 'polypeptide(L)' 'MLIDLIERHTLGPIQLREVDEAGDYHRRVISPGADVSGETPEVQAACAEHWTPERVAAWLAAQAVSEE' A
#
# COMPACT_ATOMS: atom_id res chain seq x y z
N MET A 1 11.11 -0.50 13.70
CA MET A 1 10.64 -1.43 12.66
C MET A 1 11.25 -1.00 11.34
N LEU A 2 11.83 -1.93 10.59
CA LEU A 2 12.41 -1.71 9.27
C LEU A 2 11.53 -2.37 8.22
N ILE A 3 11.37 -1.73 7.06
CA ILE A 3 10.67 -2.33 5.92
C ILE A 3 11.60 -3.39 5.33
N ASP A 4 11.13 -4.63 5.34
CA ASP A 4 11.85 -5.80 4.80
C ASP A 4 11.29 -6.24 3.45
N LEU A 5 9.99 -5.98 3.20
CA LEU A 5 9.35 -6.31 1.93
C LEU A 5 8.22 -5.34 1.58
N ILE A 6 8.18 -4.93 0.31
CA ILE A 6 7.08 -4.19 -0.32
C ILE A 6 6.48 -5.05 -1.43
N GLU A 7 5.30 -5.60 -1.18
CA GLU A 7 4.57 -6.45 -2.11
C GLU A 7 3.46 -5.65 -2.80
N ARG A 8 3.48 -5.62 -4.15
CA ARG A 8 2.53 -4.84 -4.96
C ARG A 8 1.49 -5.77 -5.57
N HIS A 9 0.23 -5.63 -5.20
CA HIS A 9 -0.85 -6.37 -5.86
C HIS A 9 -1.19 -5.73 -7.21
N THR A 10 -1.48 -6.55 -8.23
CA THR A 10 -1.60 -6.14 -9.64
C THR A 10 -2.52 -4.93 -9.89
N LEU A 11 -3.63 -4.82 -9.15
CA LEU A 11 -4.61 -3.72 -9.27
C LEU A 11 -5.07 -3.20 -7.91
N GLY A 12 -4.34 -3.52 -6.85
CA GLY A 12 -4.86 -3.43 -5.49
C GLY A 12 -3.88 -2.79 -4.51
N PRO A 13 -4.06 -3.09 -3.21
CA PRO A 13 -3.24 -2.51 -2.18
C PRO A 13 -1.77 -2.94 -2.28
N ILE A 14 -0.92 -2.19 -1.59
CA ILE A 14 0.47 -2.56 -1.34
C ILE A 14 0.50 -3.16 0.06
N GLN A 15 1.15 -4.32 0.20
CA GLN A 15 1.40 -4.95 1.48
C GLN A 15 2.84 -4.70 1.90
N LEU A 16 3.01 -4.12 3.07
CA LEU A 16 4.30 -3.89 3.71
C LEU A 16 4.54 -4.98 4.74
N ARG A 17 5.74 -5.55 4.73
CA ARG A 17 6.27 -6.35 5.83
C ARG A 17 7.33 -5.54 6.56
N GLU A 18 7.08 -5.32 7.84
CA GLU A 18 7.96 -4.65 8.76
C GLU A 18 8.56 -5.69 9.71
N VAL A 19 9.86 -5.60 9.99
CA VAL A 19 10.56 -6.46 10.96
C VAL A 19 11.12 -5.58 12.08
N ASP A 20 11.01 -6.06 13.32
CA ASP A 20 11.57 -5.39 14.49
C ASP A 20 12.96 -5.92 14.87
N GLU A 21 13.53 -5.38 15.94
CA GLU A 21 14.87 -5.78 16.41
C GLU A 21 14.91 -7.19 17.01
N ALA A 22 13.77 -7.75 17.40
CA ALA A 22 13.63 -9.12 17.90
C ALA A 22 13.48 -10.14 16.76
N GLY A 23 13.22 -9.67 15.54
CA GLY A 23 12.96 -10.49 14.36
C GLY A 23 11.49 -10.85 14.17
N ASP A 24 10.60 -10.29 15.00
CA ASP A 24 9.16 -10.39 14.79
C ASP A 24 8.75 -9.54 13.59
N TYR A 25 7.73 -9.99 12.86
CA TYR A 25 7.25 -9.29 11.67
C TYR A 25 5.79 -8.87 11.78
N HIS A 26 5.52 -7.66 11.31
CA HIS A 26 4.19 -7.08 11.19
C HIS A 26 3.86 -6.87 9.72
N ARG A 27 2.60 -7.13 9.35
CA ARG A 27 2.10 -6.84 8.01
C ARG A 27 1.10 -5.71 8.08
N ARG A 28 1.23 -4.76 7.16
CA ARG A 28 0.29 -3.67 6.98
C ARG A 28 -0.07 -3.53 5.52
N VAL A 29 -1.32 -3.15 5.27
CA VAL A 29 -1.87 -2.97 3.94
C VAL A 29 -2.14 -1.49 3.74
N ILE A 30 -1.68 -0.93 2.63
CA ILE A 30 -2.01 0.43 2.20
C ILE A 30 -2.86 0.30 0.93
N SER A 31 -4.06 0.87 0.97
CA SER A 31 -4.99 0.84 -0.16
C SER A 31 -4.73 1.96 -1.16
N PRO A 32 -5.03 1.78 -2.46
CA PRO A 32 -4.98 2.85 -3.44
C PRO A 32 -5.82 4.05 -2.98
N GLY A 33 -5.23 5.24 -2.97
CA GLY A 33 -5.88 6.48 -2.53
C GLY A 33 -5.78 6.77 -1.02
N ALA A 34 -5.10 5.93 -0.24
CA ALA A 34 -4.77 6.24 1.15
C ALA A 34 -3.76 7.40 1.24
N ASP A 35 -3.83 8.17 2.32
CA ASP A 35 -2.80 9.16 2.64
C ASP A 35 -1.51 8.45 3.09
N VAL A 36 -0.42 8.71 2.37
CA VAL A 36 0.92 8.15 2.63
C VAL A 36 1.92 9.19 3.12
N SER A 37 1.48 10.39 3.49
CA SER A 37 2.36 11.48 3.93
C SER A 37 3.20 11.14 5.17
N GLY A 38 2.71 10.24 6.03
CA GLY A 38 3.43 9.73 7.20
C GLY A 38 4.36 8.54 6.93
N GLU A 39 4.41 8.04 5.69
CA GLU A 39 5.19 6.85 5.33
C GLU A 39 6.66 7.16 5.08
N THR A 40 7.50 6.13 5.04
CA THR A 40 8.91 6.30 4.63
C THR A 40 9.02 6.69 3.15
N PRO A 41 10.09 7.38 2.74
CA PRO A 41 10.28 7.79 1.33
C PRO A 41 10.21 6.62 0.34
N GLU A 42 10.67 5.44 0.74
CA GLU A 42 10.62 4.22 -0.08
C GLU A 42 9.18 3.75 -0.32
N VAL A 43 8.36 3.74 0.73
CA VAL A 43 6.94 3.37 0.64
C VAL A 43 6.18 4.40 -0.18
N GLN A 44 6.44 5.70 0.04
CA GLN A 44 5.83 6.77 -0.75
C GLN A 44 6.16 6.63 -2.24
N ALA A 45 7.42 6.35 -2.57
CA ALA A 45 7.85 6.14 -3.95
C ALA A 45 7.18 4.90 -4.57
N ALA A 46 7.08 3.79 -3.83
CA ALA A 46 6.40 2.59 -4.28
C ALA A 46 4.89 2.83 -4.53
N CYS A 47 4.23 3.60 -3.67
CA CYS A 47 2.84 3.99 -3.85
C CYS A 47 2.67 4.89 -5.08
N ALA A 48 3.51 5.90 -5.25
CA ALA A 48 3.46 6.82 -6.39
C ALA A 48 3.76 6.13 -7.73
N GLU A 49 4.69 5.17 -7.76
CA GLU A 49 5.02 4.38 -8.95
C GLU A 49 3.89 3.42 -9.34
N HIS A 50 3.27 2.77 -8.35
CA HIS A 50 2.31 1.70 -8.60
C HIS A 50 0.89 2.22 -8.83
N TRP A 51 0.49 3.29 -8.15
CA TRP A 51 -0.86 3.86 -8.18
C TRP A 51 -0.93 5.10 -9.04
N THR A 52 -1.04 4.90 -10.36
CA THR A 52 -1.42 5.98 -11.26
C THR A 52 -2.82 6.52 -10.93
N PRO A 53 -3.13 7.77 -11.30
CA PRO A 53 -4.46 8.33 -11.08
C PRO A 53 -5.60 7.45 -11.63
N GLU A 54 -5.42 6.82 -12.80
CA GLU A 54 -6.46 5.94 -13.36
C GLU A 54 -6.65 4.66 -12.52
N ARG A 55 -5.57 4.08 -11.99
CA ARG A 55 -5.64 2.89 -11.14
C ARG A 55 -6.34 3.18 -9.82
N VAL A 56 -6.03 4.31 -9.19
CA VAL A 56 -6.72 4.75 -7.97
C VAL A 56 -8.20 4.95 -8.24
N ALA A 57 -8.55 5.63 -9.34
CA ALA A 57 -9.95 5.84 -9.71
C ALA A 57 -10.70 4.52 -9.95
N ALA A 58 -10.09 3.57 -10.65
CA ALA A 58 -10.69 2.26 -10.91
C ALA A 58 -10.89 1.46 -9.61
N TRP A 59 -9.92 1.49 -8.68
CA TRP A 59 -10.04 0.84 -7.38
C TRP A 59 -11.18 1.43 -6.54
N LEU A 60 -11.25 2.76 -6.45
CA LEU A 60 -12.30 3.44 -5.69
C LEU A 60 -13.69 3.18 -6.28
N ALA A 61 -13.81 3.14 -7.61
CA ALA A 61 -15.05 2.77 -8.28
C ALA A 61 -15.47 1.33 -7.97
N ALA A 62 -14.53 0.37 -7.94
CA ALA A 62 -14.82 -1.03 -7.61
C ALA A 62 -15.24 -1.21 -6.14
N GLN A 63 -14.62 -0.45 -5.21
CA GLN A 63 -14.98 -0.47 -3.79
C GLN A 63 -16.39 0.08 -3.55
N ALA A 64 -16.75 1.19 -4.20
CA ALA A 64 -18.07 1.79 -4.07
C ALA A 64 -19.21 0.85 -4.52
N VAL A 65 -18.96 0.00 -5.52
CA VAL A 65 -19.92 -0.99 -6.03
C VAL A 65 -20.09 -2.20 -5.09
N SER A 66 -19.11 -2.47 -4.23
CA SER A 66 -19.16 -3.62 -3.31
C SER A 66 -19.90 -3.34 -2.00
N GLU A 67 -20.25 -2.08 -1.72
CA GLU A 67 -21.02 -1.65 -0.54
C GLU A 67 -22.55 -1.60 -0.79
N GLU A 68 -23.03 -2.05 -1.95
CA GLU A 68 -24.46 -2.11 -2.35
C GLU A 68 -25.09 -3.51 -2.26
#